data_AF-A0A4R5BMG9-F1
#
_entry.id   AF-A0A4R5BMG9-F1
#
_cell.length_a   1.000
_cell.length_b   1.000
_cell.length_c   1.000
_cell.angle_alpha   90.00
_cell.angle_beta   90.00
_cell.angle_gamma   90.00
#
_symmetry.space_group_name_H-M   'P 1'
#
loop_
_entity.id
_entity.type
_entity.pdbx_description
1 polymer ?
#
loop_
_entity_poly.entity_id
_entity_poly.type
_entity_poly.pdbx_seq_one_letter_code
_entity_poly.pdbx_strand_id
1 'polypeptide(L)'
;MFDVGLGEMAVLVVLALVIFGDKLPQVAGQAGRMLRQFREMANSAKADLQEGLGPEFKDFDINDLNPKTFVRKHLFEDDDGYLTKNGAGLFDDEPSYATTPGELDGEKPPFDNEAT
;
A
#
# COMPACT_ATOMS: atom_id res chain seq x y z
N MET A 1 15.04 8.53 -4.30
CA MET A 1 14.91 9.42 -3.13
C MET A 1 14.49 10.77 -3.67
N PHE A 2 13.34 11.31 -3.24
CA PHE A 2 12.92 12.65 -3.63
C PHE A 2 13.58 13.64 -2.69
N ASP A 3 14.67 14.26 -3.13
CA ASP A 3 15.25 15.40 -2.44
C ASP A 3 14.46 16.64 -2.86
N VAL A 4 13.49 17.05 -2.04
CA VAL A 4 12.65 18.21 -2.30
C VAL A 4 13.08 19.33 -1.37
N GLY A 5 13.85 20.27 -1.90
CA GLY A 5 14.28 21.48 -1.20
C GLY A 5 13.26 22.61 -1.29
N LEU A 6 13.60 23.75 -0.68
CA LEU A 6 12.77 24.96 -0.74
C LEU A 6 12.61 25.48 -2.17
N GLY A 7 13.61 25.29 -3.05
CA GLY A 7 13.55 25.69 -4.45
C GLY A 7 12.53 24.87 -5.24
N GLU A 8 12.55 23.55 -5.08
CA GLU A 8 11.61 22.63 -5.71
C GLU A 8 10.18 22.89 -5.22
N MET A 9 9.99 23.19 -3.93
CA MET A 9 8.69 23.59 -3.39
C MET A 9 8.15 24.86 -4.05
N ALA A 10 9.01 25.87 -4.30
CA ALA A 10 8.59 27.08 -5.00
C ALA A 10 8.16 26.77 -6.44
N VAL A 11 8.87 25.88 -7.14
CA VAL A 11 8.49 25.44 -8.50
C VAL A 11 7.13 24.74 -8.48
N LEU A 12 6.86 23.88 -7.50
CA LEU A 12 5.55 23.21 -7.37
C LEU A 12 4.42 24.19 -7.09
N VAL A 13 4.64 25.22 -6.27
CA VAL A 13 3.65 26.27 -6.02
C VAL A 13 3.36 27.05 -7.31
N VAL A 14 4.39 27.45 -8.05
CA VAL A 14 4.22 28.13 -9.34
C VAL A 14 3.46 27.23 -10.32
N LEU A 15 3.81 25.95 -10.41
CA LEU A 15 3.11 24.99 -11.26
C LEU A 15 1.63 24.86 -10.87
N ALA A 16 1.34 24.77 -9.58
CA ALA A 16 -0.03 24.72 -9.09
C ALA A 16 -0.80 26.00 -9.45
N LEU A 17 -0.19 27.18 -9.34
CA LEU A 17 -0.80 28.44 -9.77
C LEU A 17 -1.04 28.48 -11.28
N VAL A 18 -0.14 27.94 -12.11
CA VAL A 18 -0.32 27.88 -13.58
C VAL A 18 -1.45 26.93 -13.97
N ILE A 19 -1.54 25.77 -13.32
CA ILE A 19 -2.56 24.75 -13.63
C ILE A 19 -3.95 25.16 -13.12
N PHE A 20 -4.03 25.63 -11.87
CA PHE A 20 -5.30 25.88 -11.19
C PHE A 20 -5.73 27.36 -11.22
N GLY A 21 -4.78 28.30 -11.35
CA GLY A 21 -5.04 29.73 -11.34
C GLY A 21 -5.84 30.19 -10.12
N ASP A 22 -6.85 31.02 -10.37
CA ASP A 22 -7.74 31.58 -9.35
C ASP A 22 -8.61 30.52 -8.66
N LYS A 23 -8.69 29.29 -9.19
CA LYS A 23 -9.44 28.19 -8.58
C LYS A 23 -8.67 27.47 -7.49
N LEU A 24 -7.36 27.68 -7.37
CA LEU A 24 -6.52 27.05 -6.35
C LEU A 24 -7.06 27.21 -4.91
N PRO A 25 -7.46 28.41 -4.43
CA PRO A 25 -8.06 28.55 -3.09
C PRO A 25 -9.37 27.77 -2.94
N GLN A 26 -10.17 27.67 -4.00
CA GLN A 26 -11.41 26.89 -3.99
C GLN A 26 -11.13 25.39 -3.87
N VAL A 27 -10.18 24.86 -4.65
CA VAL A 27 -9.78 23.45 -4.65
C VAL A 27 -9.12 23.08 -3.33
N ALA A 28 -8.22 23.91 -2.81
CA ALA A 28 -7.60 23.70 -1.50
C ALA A 28 -8.66 23.65 -0.39
N GLY A 29 -9.65 24.55 -0.43
CA GLY A 29 -10.78 24.53 0.50
C GLY A 29 -11.64 23.27 0.40
N GLN A 30 -11.86 22.74 -0.81
CA GLN A 30 -12.57 21.47 -1.02
C GLN A 30 -11.78 20.28 -0.45
N ALA A 31 -10.49 20.20 -0.76
CA ALA A 31 -9.60 19.16 -0.23
C ALA A 31 -9.55 19.19 1.30
N GLY A 32 -9.46 20.37 1.91
CA GLY A 32 -9.48 20.52 3.37
C GLY A 32 -10.80 20.05 4.00
N ARG A 33 -11.94 20.36 3.38
CA ARG A 33 -13.25 19.85 3.83
C ARG A 33 -13.35 18.34 3.71
N MET A 34 -12.87 17.77 2.60
CA MET A 34 -12.84 16.32 2.38
C MET A 34 -11.97 15.62 3.41
N LEU A 35 -10.78 16.16 3.69
CA LEU A 35 -9.87 15.61 4.70
C LEU A 35 -10.50 15.63 6.10
N ARG A 36 -11.21 16.72 6.44
CA ARG A 36 -11.93 16.81 7.72
C ARG A 36 -13.03 15.74 7.82
N GLN A 37 -13.85 15.59 6.78
CA GLN A 37 -14.90 14.57 6.75
C GLN A 37 -14.32 13.15 6.85
N PHE A 38 -13.22 12.89 6.14
CA PHE A 38 -12.51 11.62 6.22
C PHE A 38 -12.00 11.34 7.63
N ARG A 39 -11.42 12.35 8.30
CA ARG A 39 -10.97 12.24 9.70
C ARG A 39 -12.13 11.97 10.66
N GLU A 40 -13.26 12.66 10.49
CA GLU A 40 -14.47 12.44 11.30
C GLU A 40 -14.99 11.01 11.08
N MET A 41 -15.11 10.55 9.84
CA MET A 41 -15.53 9.19 9.49
C MET A 41 -14.59 8.12 10.08
N ALA A 42 -13.27 8.31 9.97
CA ALA A 42 -12.29 7.39 10.54
C ALA A 42 -12.38 7.30 12.07
N ASN A 43 -12.61 8.43 12.75
CA ASN A 43 -12.80 8.45 14.20
C ASN A 43 -14.11 7.76 14.62
N SER A 44 -15.21 7.98 13.88
CA SER A 44 -16.48 7.31 14.14
C SER A 44 -16.38 5.80 13.96
N ALA A 45 -15.82 5.35 12.83
CA ALA A 45 -15.58 3.92 12.60
C ALA A 45 -14.69 3.30 13.69
N LYS A 46 -13.66 4.03 14.16
CA LYS A 46 -12.84 3.57 15.30
C LYS A 46 -13.67 3.42 16.58
N ALA A 47 -14.55 4.37 16.88
CA ALA A 47 -15.43 4.29 18.04
C ALA A 47 -16.38 3.08 17.93
N ASP A 48 -16.99 2.87 16.77
CA ASP A 48 -17.89 1.74 16.52
C ASP A 48 -17.18 0.38 16.69
N LEU A 49 -15.93 0.26 16.22
CA LEU A 49 -15.13 -0.95 16.41
C LEU A 49 -14.75 -1.18 17.89
N GLN A 50 -14.46 -0.12 18.64
CA GLN A 50 -14.16 -0.21 20.08
C GLN A 50 -15.38 -0.62 20.90
N GLU A 51 -16.56 -0.14 20.54
CA GLU A 51 -17.82 -0.48 21.21
C GLU A 51 -18.30 -1.90 20.87
N GLY A 52 -18.14 -2.33 19.62
CA GLY A 52 -18.65 -3.62 19.15
C GLY A 52 -17.77 -4.84 19.46
N LEU A 53 -16.45 -4.66 19.56
CA LEU A 53 -15.50 -5.78 19.71
C LEU A 53 -14.89 -5.89 21.12
N GLY A 54 -15.27 -5.01 22.04
CA GLY A 54 -14.81 -5.05 23.43
C GLY A 54 -13.38 -4.52 23.63
N PRO A 55 -12.90 -4.49 24.90
CA PRO A 55 -11.65 -3.83 25.30
C PRO A 55 -10.39 -4.41 24.63
N GLU A 56 -10.48 -5.57 24.00
CA GLU A 56 -9.41 -6.23 23.26
C GLU A 56 -9.01 -5.55 21.93
N PHE A 57 -9.82 -4.62 21.40
CA PHE A 57 -9.45 -3.74 20.26
C PHE A 57 -9.12 -2.31 20.68
N LYS A 58 -9.16 -2.02 21.98
CA LYS A 58 -8.84 -0.70 22.54
C LYS A 58 -7.36 -0.34 22.34
N ASP A 59 -6.51 -1.35 22.15
CA ASP A 59 -5.07 -1.24 21.90
C ASP A 59 -4.69 -1.04 20.41
N PHE A 60 -5.66 -0.91 19.50
CA PHE A 60 -5.39 -0.37 18.15
C PHE A 60 -4.99 1.11 18.25
N ASP A 61 -3.70 1.33 18.48
CA ASP A 61 -3.09 2.65 18.48
C ASP A 61 -2.94 3.14 17.03
N ILE A 62 -3.48 4.32 16.74
CA ILE A 62 -3.42 4.96 15.42
C ILE A 62 -1.95 5.21 15.01
N ASN A 63 -1.05 5.27 15.99
CA ASN A 63 0.39 5.40 15.75
C ASN A 63 1.03 4.13 15.13
N ASP A 64 0.41 2.96 15.28
CA ASP A 64 0.87 1.70 14.69
C ASP A 64 0.37 1.51 13.24
N LEU A 65 -0.59 2.33 12.80
CA LEU A 65 -1.07 2.42 11.41
C LEU A 65 -0.12 3.17 10.46
N ASN A 66 1.14 3.36 10.84
CA ASN A 66 2.16 3.61 9.82
C ASN A 66 2.19 2.38 8.92
N PRO A 67 1.97 2.47 7.59
CA PRO A 67 1.85 1.28 6.74
C PRO A 67 3.11 0.40 6.81
N LYS A 68 4.28 1.00 7.06
CA LYS A 68 5.52 0.28 7.32
C LYS A 68 5.53 -0.48 8.65
N THR A 69 4.92 0.07 9.69
CA THR A 69 4.87 -0.54 11.03
C THR A 69 3.76 -1.57 11.13
N PHE A 70 2.59 -1.31 10.53
CA PHE A 70 1.48 -2.26 10.42
C PHE A 70 1.83 -3.50 9.59
N VAL A 71 2.43 -3.32 8.41
CA VAL A 71 2.91 -4.44 7.57
C VAL A 71 4.05 -5.18 8.26
N ARG A 72 4.95 -4.46 8.96
CA ARG A 72 5.96 -5.10 9.80
C ARG A 72 5.29 -5.96 10.87
N LYS A 73 4.36 -5.42 11.65
CA LYS A 73 3.72 -6.16 12.72
C LYS A 73 3.00 -7.41 12.21
N HIS A 74 2.18 -7.31 11.17
CA HIS A 74 1.50 -8.48 10.61
C HIS A 74 2.39 -9.46 9.84
N LEU A 75 3.47 -9.01 9.19
CA LEU A 75 4.39 -9.94 8.50
C LEU A 75 5.39 -10.59 9.47
N PHE A 76 5.88 -9.88 10.48
CA PHE A 76 6.86 -10.41 11.43
C PHE A 76 6.22 -11.17 12.61
N GLU A 77 4.94 -10.93 12.94
CA GLU A 77 4.15 -11.78 13.86
C GLU A 77 3.65 -13.08 13.18
N ASP A 78 3.68 -13.17 11.84
CA ASP A 78 3.46 -14.42 11.12
C ASP A 78 4.78 -15.18 10.87
N ASP A 79 5.92 -14.47 10.73
CA ASP A 79 7.24 -15.07 10.45
C ASP A 79 7.99 -15.56 11.69
N ASP A 80 7.73 -15.04 12.88
CA ASP A 80 8.38 -15.50 14.12
C ASP A 80 7.99 -16.94 14.51
N GLY A 81 6.86 -17.44 14.01
CA GLY A 81 6.50 -18.87 14.06
C GLY A 81 7.33 -19.78 13.12
N TYR A 82 7.87 -19.23 12.03
CA TYR A 82 8.60 -20.00 11.00
C TYR A 82 10.12 -19.81 11.05
N LEU A 83 10.60 -18.63 11.44
CA LEU A 83 12.02 -18.31 11.48
C LEU A 83 12.74 -18.89 12.70
N THR A 84 12.05 -19.12 13.82
CA THR A 84 12.71 -19.69 15.02
C THR A 84 12.94 -21.20 14.94
N LYS A 85 12.35 -21.90 13.96
CA LYS A 85 12.43 -23.37 13.84
C LYS A 85 13.53 -23.86 12.89
N ASN A 86 13.97 -23.02 11.94
CA ASN A 86 14.85 -23.45 10.85
C ASN A 86 16.24 -22.80 10.96
N GLY A 87 16.89 -22.95 12.11
CA GLY A 87 18.32 -22.72 12.25
C GLY A 87 19.13 -23.73 11.44
N ALA A 88 19.19 -23.57 10.12
CA ALA A 88 20.20 -24.14 9.22
C ALA A 88 19.96 -23.64 7.78
N GLY A 89 20.91 -22.85 7.26
CA GLY A 89 21.21 -22.60 5.83
C GLY A 89 20.05 -22.51 4.83
N LEU A 90 19.65 -21.29 4.45
CA LEU A 90 18.74 -21.04 3.32
C LEU A 90 19.18 -19.83 2.47
N PHE A 91 20.49 -19.63 2.31
CA PHE A 91 21.02 -18.77 1.25
C PHE A 91 21.60 -19.68 0.16
N ASP A 92 20.77 -20.28 -0.68
CA ASP A 92 21.16 -20.95 -1.94
C ASP A 92 19.94 -21.28 -2.83
N ASP A 93 18.98 -20.38 -2.98
CA ASP A 93 17.94 -20.51 -4.02
C ASP A 93 17.78 -19.16 -4.75
N GLU A 94 18.63 -18.96 -5.75
CA GLU A 94 18.47 -17.93 -6.77
C GLU A 94 17.44 -18.45 -7.78
N PRO A 95 16.23 -17.87 -7.89
CA PRO A 95 15.33 -18.30 -8.94
C PRO A 95 15.74 -17.61 -10.25
N SER A 96 16.38 -18.40 -11.10
CA SER A 96 16.81 -18.01 -12.44
C SER A 96 15.59 -17.96 -13.38
N TYR A 97 14.91 -16.82 -13.42
CA TYR A 97 13.91 -16.52 -14.46
C TYR A 97 14.16 -15.15 -15.10
N ALA A 98 15.30 -15.03 -15.80
CA ALA A 98 15.46 -14.03 -16.83
C ALA A 98 16.16 -14.64 -18.04
N THR A 99 15.47 -15.56 -18.72
CA THR A 99 15.82 -16.01 -20.07
C THR A 99 14.63 -15.74 -20.99
N THR A 100 14.79 -14.69 -21.80
CA THR A 100 14.28 -14.47 -23.17
C THR A 100 12.99 -15.18 -23.63
N PRO A 101 11.96 -14.43 -24.09
CA PRO A 101 10.82 -15.00 -24.81
C PRO A 101 11.24 -15.41 -26.22
N GLY A 102 11.32 -16.72 -26.47
CA GLY A 102 11.54 -17.27 -27.81
C GLY A 102 11.65 -18.79 -27.78
N GLU A 103 10.84 -19.44 -28.61
CA GLU A 103 10.87 -20.87 -28.96
C GLU A 103 10.21 -21.84 -27.94
N LEU A 104 8.90 -22.04 -28.09
CA LEU A 104 8.26 -23.32 -27.73
C LEU A 104 7.91 -24.01 -29.03
N ASP A 105 8.59 -25.13 -29.28
CA ASP A 105 8.38 -26.05 -30.40
C ASP A 105 6.89 -26.43 -30.52
N GLY A 106 6.21 -25.82 -31.49
CA GLY A 106 5.48 -26.54 -32.54
C GLY A 106 4.27 -27.41 -32.22
N GLU A 107 3.94 -27.74 -30.97
CA GLU A 107 2.81 -28.65 -30.71
C GLU A 107 1.53 -27.88 -30.39
N LYS A 108 0.74 -27.59 -31.43
CA LYS A 108 -0.62 -27.07 -31.26
C LYS A 108 -1.45 -28.13 -30.52
N PRO A 109 -2.06 -27.81 -29.36
CA PRO A 109 -2.86 -28.80 -28.63
C PRO A 109 -4.02 -29.29 -29.51
N PRO A 110 -4.37 -30.59 -29.41
CA PRO A 110 -5.43 -31.17 -30.24
C PRO A 110 -6.77 -30.47 -29.97
N PHE A 111 -7.56 -30.27 -31.02
CA PHE A 111 -8.91 -29.71 -30.89
C PHE A 111 -9.86 -30.75 -30.28
N ASP A 112 -10.62 -30.32 -29.27
CA ASP A 112 -11.69 -31.08 -28.63
C ASP A 112 -12.97 -30.99 -29.48
N ASN A 113 -13.43 -32.13 -29.98
CA ASN A 113 -14.61 -32.30 -30.82
C ASN A 113 -15.91 -32.51 -30.03
N GLU A 114 -15.88 -32.49 -28.69
CA GLU A 114 -17.08 -32.54 -27.85
C GLU A 114 -17.59 -31.16 -27.41
N ALA A 115 -16.95 -30.07 -27.83
CA ALA A 115 -17.48 -28.72 -27.62
C ALA A 115 -18.66 -28.43 -28.58
N THR A 116 -19.90 -28.69 -28.13
CA THR A 116 -21.16 -28.20 -28.72
C THR A 116 -21.99 -27.50 -27.66
#